data_AF-A0A6L4Z4B0-F1
#
_entry.id   AF-A0A6L4Z4B0-F1
#
_cell.length_a   1.000
_cell.length_b   1.000
_cell.length_c   1.000
_cell.angle_alpha   90.00
_cell.angle_beta   90.00
_cell.angle_gamma   90.00
#
_symmetry.space_group_name_H-M   'P 1'
#
loop_
_entity.id
_entity.type
_entity.pdbx_description
1 polymer ?
#
loop_
_entity_poly.entity_id
_entity_poly.type
_entity_poly.pdbx_seq_one_letter_code
_entity_poly.pdbx_strand_id
1 'polypeptide(L)'
;AIAGYACTKYRISFDEANSVKTITIWKAKDLQGLIVRQDMQFLNYNDSVQLTDISLTVNESLFELPKGLKQYNTTQEMFQKKPTKDPYTETTPIPK
;
A
#
# COMPACT_ATOMS: atom_id res chain seq x y z
N ALA A 1 25.73 -0.86 10.40
CA ALA A 1 24.69 -1.63 9.68
C ALA A 1 23.35 -1.37 10.35
N ILE A 2 22.24 -1.41 9.60
CA ILE A 2 20.87 -1.35 10.14
C ILE A 2 20.16 -2.62 9.70
N ALA A 3 19.49 -3.31 10.64
CA ALA A 3 18.83 -4.59 10.41
C ALA A 3 19.73 -5.64 9.72
N GLY A 4 21.04 -5.64 10.02
CA GLY A 4 22.02 -6.55 9.41
C GLY A 4 22.57 -6.10 8.04
N TYR A 5 22.03 -5.04 7.44
CA TYR A 5 22.43 -4.58 6.11
C TYR A 5 23.47 -3.46 6.13
N ALA A 6 24.42 -3.51 5.19
CA ALA A 6 25.34 -2.41 4.94
C ALA A 6 24.56 -1.22 4.34
N CYS A 7 24.67 -0.04 4.97
CA CYS A 7 23.86 1.12 4.62
C CYS A 7 24.72 2.33 4.27
N THR A 8 24.30 3.11 3.27
CA THR A 8 24.73 4.49 3.09
C THR A 8 23.79 5.41 3.86
N LYS A 9 24.35 6.28 4.70
CA LYS A 9 23.59 7.25 5.49
C LYS A 9 23.54 8.57 4.73
N TYR A 10 22.35 9.13 4.56
CA TYR A 10 22.15 10.48 4.04
C TYR A 10 21.48 11.34 5.10
N ARG A 11 21.88 12.60 5.17
CA ARG A 11 21.26 13.60 6.04
C ARG A 11 20.81 14.76 5.17
N ILE A 12 19.54 15.09 5.29
CA ILE A 12 18.87 16.16 4.55
C ILE A 12 18.38 17.15 5.61
N SER A 13 18.76 18.41 5.47
CA SER A 13 18.31 19.48 6.36
C SER A 13 17.75 20.62 5.53
N PHE A 14 16.60 21.14 5.93
CA PHE A 14 15.94 22.27 5.27
C PHE A 14 15.16 23.09 6.30
N ASP A 15 14.98 24.37 5.99
CA ASP A 15 14.23 25.29 6.83
C ASP A 15 12.72 25.08 6.63
N GLU A 16 12.00 24.86 7.73
CA GLU A 16 10.55 24.72 7.78
C GLU A 16 10.03 25.54 8.98
N ALA A 17 9.16 26.53 8.72
CA ALA A 17 8.54 27.38 9.76
C ALA A 17 9.53 27.99 10.77
N ASN A 18 10.59 28.66 10.28
CA ASN A 18 11.65 29.29 11.10
C ASN A 18 12.44 28.31 11.98
N SER A 19 12.44 27.03 11.63
CA SER A 19 13.20 25.99 12.32
C SER A 19 13.79 25.00 11.33
N VAL A 20 14.85 24.31 11.72
CA VAL A 20 15.50 23.33 10.86
C VAL A 20 14.81 22.00 11.03
N LYS A 21 14.30 21.44 9.93
CA LYS A 21 13.89 20.04 9.85
C LYS A 21 15.04 19.22 9.32
N THR A 22 15.37 18.15 10.04
CA THR A 22 16.40 17.20 9.62
C THR A 22 15.75 15.85 9.38
N ILE A 23 15.99 15.27 8.21
CA ILE A 23 15.65 13.89 7.86
C ILE A 23 16.95 13.13 7.66
N THR A 24 17.11 12.01 8.36
CA THR A 24 18.24 11.09 8.19
C THR A 24 17.71 9.79 7.63
N ILE A 25 18.25 9.33 6.50
CA ILE A 25 17.85 8.07 5.86
C ILE A 25 19.03 7.10 5.79
N TRP A 26 18.75 5.82 5.97
CA TRP A 26 19.71 4.73 5.78
C TRP A 26 19.26 3.87 4.62
N LYS A 27 20.03 3.94 3.54
CA LYS A 27 19.79 3.20 2.30
C LYS A 27 20.64 1.94 2.29
N ALA A 28 20.01 0.76 2.33
CA ALA A 28 20.72 -0.51 2.29
C ALA A 28 21.25 -0.80 0.88
N LYS A 29 22.57 -1.03 0.76
CA LYS A 29 23.24 -1.25 -0.52
C LYS A 29 22.80 -2.57 -1.16
N ASP A 30 22.71 -3.61 -0.34
CA ASP A 30 22.47 -4.98 -0.78
C ASP A 30 20.97 -5.27 -1.02
N LEU A 31 20.10 -4.33 -0.65
CA LEU A 31 18.65 -4.39 -0.85
C LEU A 31 18.19 -3.48 -1.99
N GLN A 32 18.97 -3.42 -3.08
CA GLN A 32 18.68 -2.60 -4.26
C GLN A 32 18.41 -1.12 -3.93
N GLY A 33 19.00 -0.62 -2.84
CA GLY A 33 18.79 0.75 -2.40
C GLY A 33 17.50 1.01 -1.63
N LEU A 34 16.88 -0.02 -1.04
CA LEU A 34 15.76 0.14 -0.12
C LEU A 34 16.16 1.00 1.09
N ILE A 35 15.28 1.91 1.50
CA ILE A 35 15.44 2.69 2.74
C ILE A 35 14.98 1.80 3.90
N VAL A 36 15.90 1.44 4.79
CA VAL A 36 15.64 0.53 5.91
C VAL A 36 15.41 1.24 7.23
N ARG A 37 15.76 2.54 7.29
CA ARG A 37 15.45 3.41 8.43
C ARG A 37 15.35 4.86 7.97
N GLN A 38 14.47 5.59 8.62
CA GLN A 38 14.33 7.02 8.53
C GLN A 38 14.12 7.62 9.91
N ASP A 39 14.91 8.64 10.24
CA ASP A 39 14.73 9.45 11.44
C ASP A 39 14.37 10.88 11.01
N MET A 40 13.39 11.49 11.66
CA MET A 40 13.00 12.87 11.46
C MET A 40 13.14 13.64 12.76
N GLN A 41 13.73 14.82 12.69
CA GLN A 41 13.90 15.75 13.80
C GLN A 41 13.37 17.10 13.38
N PHE A 42 12.38 17.62 14.11
CA PHE A 42 11.82 18.94 13.86
C PHE A 42 11.31 19.56 15.15
N LEU A 43 11.81 20.74 15.51
CA LEU A 43 11.50 21.37 16.80
C LEU A 43 11.79 20.42 17.97
N ASN A 44 10.77 20.14 18.79
CA ASN A 44 10.82 19.19 19.91
C ASN A 44 10.26 17.81 19.53
N TYR A 45 10.01 17.57 18.25
CA TYR A 45 9.47 16.32 17.72
C TYR A 45 10.57 15.48 17.09
N ASN A 46 10.68 14.23 17.54
CA ASN A 46 11.55 13.22 16.97
C ASN A 46 10.70 12.02 16.57
N ASP A 47 10.86 11.58 15.32
CA ASP A 47 10.21 10.39 14.78
C ASP A 47 11.26 9.45 14.18
N SER A 48 10.99 8.15 14.22
CA SER A 48 11.89 7.12 13.74
C SER A 48 11.10 5.93 13.25
N VAL A 49 11.28 5.62 11.97
CA VAL A 49 10.75 4.41 11.34
C VAL A 49 11.92 3.51 10.97
N GLN A 50 11.87 2.26 11.41
CA GLN A 50 12.87 1.24 11.04
C GLN A 50 12.14 0.01 10.51
N LEU A 51 12.56 -0.47 9.34
CA LEU A 51 12.14 -1.75 8.81
C LEU A 51 12.95 -2.86 9.50
N THR A 52 12.26 -3.84 10.08
CA THR A 52 12.85 -5.07 10.63
C THR A 52 12.42 -6.26 9.78
N ASP A 53 13.17 -7.37 9.87
CA ASP A 53 12.80 -8.66 9.25
C ASP A 53 12.54 -8.58 7.72
N ILE A 54 13.41 -7.87 7.02
CA ILE A 54 13.28 -7.62 5.58
C ILE A 54 13.64 -8.87 4.80
N SER A 55 12.72 -9.36 3.95
CA SER A 55 12.95 -10.39 2.96
C SER A 55 12.48 -9.93 1.58
N LEU A 56 13.35 -10.00 0.57
CA LEU A 56 13.06 -9.59 -0.81
C LEU A 56 12.73 -10.77 -1.73
N THR A 57 12.16 -11.85 -1.19
CA THR A 57 11.57 -12.90 -2.04
C THR A 57 10.27 -12.40 -2.64
N VAL A 58 10.34 -11.85 -3.85
CA VAL A 58 9.16 -11.53 -4.65
C VAL A 58 8.69 -12.83 -5.29
N ASN A 59 7.57 -13.35 -4.83
CA ASN A 59 6.84 -14.41 -5.53
C ASN A 59 5.72 -13.75 -6.34
N GLU A 60 5.58 -14.10 -7.61
CA GLU A 60 4.48 -13.64 -8.49
C GLU A 60 3.11 -13.88 -7.86
N SER A 61 2.99 -14.92 -7.02
CA SER A 61 1.77 -15.23 -6.27
C SER A 61 1.29 -14.11 -5.33
N LEU A 62 2.15 -13.15 -4.96
CA LEU A 62 1.74 -11.98 -4.16
C LEU A 62 0.88 -11.00 -4.95
N PHE A 63 0.96 -11.02 -6.28
CA PHE A 63 0.17 -10.18 -7.18
C PHE A 63 -1.00 -10.94 -7.81
N GLU A 64 -1.11 -12.25 -7.55
CA GLU A 64 -2.27 -13.02 -7.93
C GLU A 64 -3.44 -12.71 -7.01
N LEU A 65 -4.60 -12.46 -7.60
CA LEU A 65 -5.83 -12.28 -6.84
C LEU A 65 -6.19 -13.60 -6.14
N PRO A 66 -6.33 -13.65 -4.80
CA PRO A 66 -6.75 -14.86 -4.11
C PRO A 66 -8.06 -15.40 -4.66
N LYS A 67 -8.17 -16.73 -4.76
CA LYS A 67 -9.40 -17.40 -5.24
C LYS A 67 -10.61 -16.92 -4.42
N GLY A 68 -11.61 -16.41 -5.12
CA GLY A 68 -12.86 -15.92 -4.51
C GLY A 68 -12.94 -14.39 -4.36
N LEU A 69 -11.84 -13.65 -4.57
CA LEU A 69 -11.92 -12.21 -4.73
C LEU A 69 -12.32 -11.88 -6.17
N LYS A 70 -13.19 -10.88 -6.32
CA LYS A 70 -13.57 -10.33 -7.63
C LYS A 70 -12.76 -9.07 -7.84
N GLN A 71 -11.96 -9.06 -8.90
CA GLN A 71 -11.39 -7.82 -9.41
C GLN A 71 -12.50 -7.05 -10.12
N TYR A 72 -12.76 -5.84 -9.64
CA TYR A 72 -13.66 -4.89 -10.29
C TYR A 72 -12.79 -3.83 -10.95
N ASN A 73 -12.98 -3.61 -12.25
CA ASN A 73 -12.25 -2.60 -13.00
C ASN A 73 -12.81 -1.19 -12.76
N THR A 74 -14.06 -1.10 -12.30
CA THR A 74 -14.70 0.17 -11.95
C THR A 74 -15.56 0.07 -10.69
N THR A 75 -15.76 1.21 -10.02
CA THR A 75 -16.67 1.32 -8.88
C THR A 75 -18.11 0.96 -9.25
N GLN A 76 -18.55 1.21 -10.49
CA GLN A 76 -19.89 0.85 -10.95
C GLN A 76 -20.12 -0.67 -10.98
N GLU A 77 -19.12 -1.46 -11.39
CA GLU A 77 -19.19 -2.93 -11.37
C GLU A 77 -19.33 -3.50 -9.96
N MET A 78 -18.84 -2.77 -8.94
CA MET A 78 -18.95 -3.16 -7.53
C MET A 78 -20.38 -3.04 -7.00
N PHE A 79 -21.16 -2.06 -7.48
CA PHE A 79 -22.51 -1.74 -6.96
C PHE A 79 -23.67 -2.19 -7.86
N GLN A 80 -23.39 -2.72 -9.05
CA GLN A 80 -24.43 -3.35 -9.88
C GLN A 80 -24.87 -4.69 -9.28
N LYS A 81 -25.91 -4.67 -8.44
CA LYS A 81 -26.71 -5.87 -8.18
C LYS A 81 -27.34 -6.29 -9.51
N LYS A 82 -27.18 -7.56 -9.90
CA LYS A 82 -27.92 -8.12 -11.05
C LYS A 82 -29.41 -7.79 -10.86
N PRO A 83 -30.12 -7.31 -11.89
CA PRO A 83 -31.56 -7.14 -11.78
C PRO A 83 -32.17 -8.50 -11.45
N THR A 84 -32.80 -8.60 -10.27
CA THR A 84 -33.71 -9.68 -9.94
C THR A 84 -34.81 -9.63 -10.98
N LYS A 85 -34.99 -10.70 -11.77
CA LYS A 85 -36.14 -10.84 -12.67
C LYS A 85 -37.40 -10.65 -11.84
N ASP A 86 -38.23 -9.68 -12.21
CA ASP A 86 -39.53 -9.46 -11.59
C ASP A 86 -40.38 -10.74 -11.72
N PRO A 87 -40.93 -11.30 -10.63
CA PRO A 87 -41.63 -12.58 -10.67
C PRO A 87 -43.07 -12.50 -11.18
N TYR A 88 -43.53 -11.38 -11.74
CA TYR A 88 -44.92 -11.20 -12.15
C TYR A 88 -45.07 -10.74 -13.61
N THR A 89 -44.79 -11.66 -14.52
CA THR A 89 -45.43 -11.66 -15.85
C THR A 89 -45.77 -13.09 -16.22
N GLU A 90 -46.96 -13.53 -15.83
CA GLU A 90 -47.64 -14.64 -16.49
C GLU A 90 -49.14 -14.29 -16.56
N THR A 91 -49.55 -13.66 -17.65
CA THR A 91 -50.96 -13.54 -18.02
C THR A 91 -51.37 -14.85 -18.69
N THR A 92 -52.08 -15.70 -17.97
CA THR A 92 -52.73 -16.89 -18.56
C THR A 92 -53.89 -16.44 -19.46
N PRO A 93 -53.99 -16.87 -20.72
CA PRO A 93 -55.14 -16.56 -21.56
C PRO A 93 -56.38 -17.36 -21.12
N ILE A 94 -57.54 -16.72 -21.10
CA ILE A 94 -58.85 -17.32 -20.77
C ILE A 94 -59.30 -18.23 -21.93
N PRO A 95 -59.61 -19.51 -21.70
CA PRO A 95 -60.13 -20.40 -22.75
C PRO A 95 -61.58 -20.05 -23.09
N LYS A 96 -61.94 -20.19 -24.39
CA LYS A 96 -63.30 -20.06 -24.92
C LYS A 96 -64.14 -21.31 -24.64
#